data_AF-A0A3B7MEA9-F1
#
_entry.id   AF-A0A3B7MEA9-F1
#
_cell.length_a   1.000
_cell.length_b   1.000
_cell.length_c   1.000
_cell.angle_alpha   90.00
_cell.angle_beta   90.00
_cell.angle_gamma   90.00
#
_symmetry.space_group_name_H-M   'P 1'
#
loop_
_entity.id
_entity.type
_entity.pdbx_description
1 polymer ?
#
loop_
_entity_poly.entity_id
_entity_poly.type
_entity_poly.pdbx_seq_one_letter_code
_entity_poly.pdbx_strand_id
1 'polypeptide(L)'
;MKEVSTLSHQDLEKVLEAARIIENNLKYHYRIPELAEKLLINKNKLKEDFKTAFGIGPYAFLLQKRLEKAKILLMADVNIRSIALSLGFVGYHAETNFIKFFKKNMHQPPAAWRRDQLKNGRIEEANKQSA
;
A
#
# COMPACT_ATOMS: atom_id res chain seq x y z
N MET A 1 0.89 6.91 31.72
CA MET A 1 0.74 5.70 30.89
C MET A 1 -0.50 5.91 30.05
N LYS A 2 -0.44 5.85 28.71
CA LYS A 2 -1.65 5.94 27.87
C LYS A 2 -2.32 4.57 27.90
N GLU A 3 -3.60 4.52 28.28
CA GLU A 3 -4.42 3.33 28.22
C GLU A 3 -4.27 2.66 26.86
N VAL A 4 -4.10 1.33 26.85
CA VAL A 4 -4.20 0.53 25.63
C VAL A 4 -5.66 0.54 25.25
N SER A 5 -6.07 1.51 24.42
CA SER A 5 -7.45 1.66 23.98
C SER A 5 -7.87 0.44 23.19
N THR A 6 -8.62 -0.45 23.83
CA THR A 6 -9.29 -1.56 23.16
C THR A 6 -10.36 -0.93 22.27
N LEU A 7 -10.24 -1.08 20.94
CA LEU A 7 -11.23 -0.55 20.02
C LEU A 7 -12.59 -1.18 20.32
N SER A 8 -13.64 -0.35 20.39
CA SER A 8 -15.00 -0.88 20.42
C SER A 8 -15.30 -1.60 19.10
N HIS A 9 -16.28 -2.51 19.12
CA HIS A 9 -16.69 -3.22 17.91
C HIS A 9 -17.09 -2.25 16.77
N GLN A 10 -17.86 -1.21 17.10
CA GLN A 10 -18.30 -0.18 16.13
C GLN A 10 -17.13 0.63 15.57
N ASP A 11 -16.14 0.97 16.41
CA ASP A 11 -14.96 1.70 15.95
C ASP A 11 -14.10 0.83 15.04
N LEU A 12 -13.96 -0.46 15.37
CA LEU A 12 -13.26 -1.42 14.54
C LEU A 12 -13.94 -1.57 13.17
N GLU A 13 -15.26 -1.72 13.12
CA GLU A 13 -16.01 -1.79 11.86
C GLU A 13 -15.76 -0.57 10.97
N LYS A 14 -15.80 0.64 11.54
CA LYS A 14 -15.52 1.88 10.79
C LYS A 14 -14.09 1.93 10.27
N VAL A 15 -13.12 1.49 11.06
CA VAL A 15 -11.71 1.43 10.65
C VAL A 15 -11.48 0.42 9.54
N LEU A 16 -12.12 -0.75 9.62
CA LEU A 16 -12.06 -1.76 8.57
C LEU A 16 -12.72 -1.26 7.27
N GLU A 17 -13.85 -0.57 7.36
CA GLU A 17 -14.49 0.04 6.18
C GLU A 17 -13.61 1.16 5.60
N ALA A 18 -12.93 1.96 6.42
CA ALA A 18 -11.94 2.93 5.95
C ALA A 18 -10.82 2.26 5.13
N ALA A 19 -10.30 1.13 5.62
CA ALA A 19 -9.28 0.36 4.91
C ALA A 19 -9.82 -0.20 3.59
N ARG A 20 -11.05 -0.72 3.58
CA ARG A 20 -11.72 -1.22 2.37
C ARG A 20 -11.90 -0.13 1.31
N ILE A 21 -12.32 1.07 1.71
CA ILE A 21 -12.43 2.24 0.82
C ILE A 21 -11.08 2.55 0.16
N ILE A 22 -9.99 2.51 0.94
CA ILE A 22 -8.64 2.75 0.43
C ILE A 22 -8.21 1.64 -0.55
N GLU A 23 -8.41 0.38 -0.18
CA GLU A 23 -8.01 -0.77 -1.01
C GLU A 23 -8.77 -0.85 -2.33
N ASN A 24 -10.04 -0.47 -2.35
CA ASN A 24 -10.87 -0.42 -3.57
C ASN A 24 -10.41 0.66 -4.57
N ASN A 25 -9.66 1.67 -4.12
CA ASN A 25 -9.19 2.73 -4.99
C ASN A 25 -7.79 3.22 -4.60
N LEU A 26 -6.79 2.39 -4.94
CA LEU A 26 -5.39 2.73 -4.73
C LEU A 26 -4.94 3.94 -5.55
N LYS A 27 -5.66 4.35 -6.59
CA LYS A 27 -5.33 5.52 -7.41
C LYS A 27 -5.62 6.83 -6.66
N TYR A 28 -6.69 6.86 -5.88
CA TYR A 28 -7.11 8.05 -5.14
C TYR A 28 -6.50 8.09 -3.74
N HIS A 29 -6.08 9.27 -3.29
CA HIS A 29 -5.68 9.49 -1.91
C HIS A 29 -6.83 10.17 -1.17
N TYR A 30 -7.61 9.38 -0.44
CA TYR A 30 -8.60 9.91 0.49
C TYR A 30 -7.89 10.60 1.66
N ARG A 31 -8.10 11.90 1.83
CA ARG A 31 -7.62 12.61 3.02
C ARG A 31 -8.43 12.16 4.22
N ILE A 32 -7.85 12.26 5.41
CA ILE A 32 -8.51 11.87 6.66
C ILE A 32 -9.89 12.54 6.83
N PRO A 33 -10.10 13.84 6.55
CA PRO A 33 -11.43 14.44 6.63
C PRO A 33 -12.46 13.79 5.71
N GLU A 34 -12.07 13.43 4.48
CA GLU A 34 -12.97 12.78 3.51
C GLU A 34 -13.40 11.38 3.98
N LEU A 35 -12.47 10.61 4.55
CA LEU A 35 -12.79 9.30 5.14
C LEU A 35 -13.69 9.47 6.37
N ALA A 36 -13.38 10.44 7.22
CA ALA A 36 -14.11 10.72 8.44
C ALA A 36 -15.57 11.12 8.16
N GLU A 37 -15.79 11.98 7.17
CA GLU A 37 -17.13 12.37 6.69
C GLU A 37 -17.88 11.17 6.12
N LYS A 38 -17.25 10.35 5.27
CA LYS A 38 -17.88 9.16 4.68
C LYS A 38 -18.32 8.13 5.72
N LEU A 39 -17.61 8.03 6.83
CA LEU A 39 -17.81 7.02 7.88
C LEU A 39 -18.55 7.57 9.11
N LEU A 40 -18.95 8.85 9.07
CA LEU A 40 -19.61 9.55 10.17
C LEU A 40 -18.83 9.36 11.48
N ILE A 41 -17.54 9.70 11.46
CA ILE A 41 -16.63 9.60 12.61
C ILE A 41 -15.77 10.85 12.72
N ASN A 42 -15.31 11.17 13.92
CA ASN A 42 -14.38 12.26 14.12
C ASN A 42 -13.01 11.94 13.47
N LYS A 43 -12.42 12.90 12.75
CA LYS A 43 -11.11 12.75 12.08
C LYS A 43 -9.96 12.32 12.99
N ASN A 44 -9.92 12.82 14.23
CA ASN A 44 -8.88 12.46 15.19
C ASN A 44 -9.10 11.03 15.68
N LYS A 45 -10.35 10.67 15.95
CA LYS A 45 -10.73 9.32 16.35
C LYS A 45 -10.41 8.31 15.25
N LEU A 46 -10.79 8.58 13.99
CA LEU A 46 -10.39 7.74 12.85
C LEU A 46 -8.88 7.56 12.77
N LYS A 47 -8.09 8.63 12.96
CA LYS A 47 -6.62 8.54 12.88
C LYS A 47 -6.04 7.65 13.98
N GLU A 48 -6.50 7.81 15.22
CA GLU A 48 -6.03 7.01 16.36
C GLU A 48 -6.50 5.55 16.21
N ASP A 49 -7.79 5.32 15.95
CA ASP A 49 -8.37 3.99 15.83
C ASP A 49 -7.73 3.21 14.65
N PHE A 50 -7.50 3.87 13.52
CA PHE A 50 -6.81 3.26 12.38
C PHE A 50 -5.37 2.88 12.72
N LYS A 51 -4.66 3.74 13.46
CA LYS A 51 -3.30 3.42 13.93
C LYS A 51 -3.30 2.29 14.96
N THR A 52 -4.29 2.19 15.82
CA THR A 52 -4.40 1.08 16.77
C THR A 52 -4.68 -0.24 16.06
N ALA A 53 -5.54 -0.24 15.02
CA ALA A 53 -5.86 -1.45 14.27
C ALA A 53 -4.74 -1.92 13.32
N PHE A 54 -4.07 -0.99 12.63
CA PHE A 54 -3.10 -1.31 11.57
C PHE A 54 -1.65 -0.94 11.89
N GLY A 55 -1.39 -0.30 13.04
CA GLY A 55 -0.07 0.22 13.44
C GLY A 55 0.37 1.51 12.72
N ILE A 56 -0.30 1.87 11.63
CA ILE A 56 0.04 3.00 10.75
C ILE A 56 -1.18 3.85 10.42
N GLY A 57 -0.98 5.07 9.93
CA GLY A 57 -2.08 5.95 9.52
C GLY A 57 -2.65 5.60 8.13
N PRO A 58 -3.84 6.12 7.77
CA PRO A 58 -4.52 5.82 6.50
C PRO A 58 -3.67 6.06 5.24
N TYR A 59 -2.91 7.17 5.21
CA TYR A 59 -2.04 7.46 4.06
C TYR A 59 -0.87 6.49 3.95
N ALA A 60 -0.24 6.12 5.08
CA ALA A 60 0.84 5.14 5.09
C ALA A 60 0.33 3.76 4.65
N PHE A 61 -0.89 3.41 5.08
CA PHE A 61 -1.58 2.20 4.63
C PHE A 61 -1.82 2.21 3.12
N LEU A 62 -2.32 3.31 2.54
CA LEU A 62 -2.44 3.46 1.09
C LEU A 62 -1.09 3.24 0.38
N LEU A 63 0.00 3.82 0.88
CA LEU A 63 1.32 3.65 0.29
C LEU A 63 1.80 2.19 0.37
N GLN A 64 1.56 1.51 1.49
CA GLN A 64 1.86 0.08 1.64
C GLN A 64 1.10 -0.74 0.61
N LYS A 65 -0.22 -0.53 0.46
CA LYS A 65 -1.04 -1.24 -0.53
C LYS A 65 -0.64 -0.95 -1.97
N ARG A 66 -0.27 0.31 -2.28
CA ARG A 66 0.32 0.67 -3.57
C ARG A 66 1.61 -0.11 -3.84
N LEU A 67 2.48 -0.25 -2.83
CA LEU A 67 3.74 -0.98 -2.96
C LEU A 67 3.51 -2.47 -3.18
N GLU A 68 2.60 -3.09 -2.41
CA GLU A 68 2.20 -4.49 -2.58
C GLU A 68 1.68 -4.73 -4.00
N LYS A 69 0.76 -3.89 -4.49
CA LYS A 69 0.24 -3.99 -5.86
C LYS A 69 1.32 -3.75 -6.92
N ALA A 70 2.24 -2.81 -6.68
CA ALA A 70 3.37 -2.55 -7.59
C ALA A 70 4.24 -3.79 -7.79
N LYS A 71 4.56 -4.51 -6.71
CA LYS A 71 5.35 -5.75 -6.77
C LYS A 71 4.68 -6.81 -7.66
N ILE A 72 3.37 -6.99 -7.51
CA ILE A 72 2.59 -7.94 -8.31
C ILE A 72 2.64 -7.55 -9.80
N LEU A 73 2.38 -6.28 -10.12
CA LEU A 73 2.38 -5.79 -11.50
C LEU A 73 3.78 -5.85 -12.15
N LEU A 74 4.84 -5.60 -11.37
CA LEU A 74 6.22 -5.76 -11.84
C LEU A 74 6.54 -7.21 -12.20
N MET A 75 6.10 -8.18 -11.39
CA MET A 75 6.30 -9.59 -11.68
C MET A 75 5.51 -10.04 -12.92
N ALA A 76 4.36 -9.43 -13.17
CA ALA A 76 3.55 -9.63 -14.38
C ALA A 76 4.08 -8.87 -15.62
N ASP A 77 5.28 -8.30 -15.57
CA ASP A 77 5.93 -7.54 -16.64
C ASP A 77 5.13 -6.33 -17.18
N VAL A 78 4.34 -5.71 -16.31
CA VAL A 78 3.61 -4.50 -16.68
C VAL A 78 4.59 -3.33 -16.80
N ASN A 79 4.43 -2.52 -17.86
CA ASN A 79 5.24 -1.32 -18.09
C ASN A 79 5.17 -0.34 -16.89
N ILE A 80 6.33 0.22 -16.51
CA ILE A 80 6.50 1.15 -15.37
C ILE A 80 5.53 2.33 -15.40
N ARG A 81 5.27 2.92 -16.56
CA ARG A 81 4.29 4.00 -16.75
C ARG A 81 2.88 3.56 -16.41
N SER A 82 2.47 2.39 -16.91
CA SER A 82 1.15 1.83 -16.64
C SER A 82 0.98 1.52 -15.15
N ILE A 83 2.02 0.96 -14.51
CA ILE A 83 2.04 0.74 -13.06
C ILE A 83 1.87 2.08 -12.33
N ALA A 84 2.68 3.07 -12.65
CA ALA A 84 2.63 4.39 -12.02
C ALA A 84 1.22 5.02 -12.12
N LEU A 85 0.64 5.06 -13.31
CA LEU A 85 -0.70 5.63 -13.53
C LEU A 85 -1.79 4.85 -12.79
N SER A 86 -1.70 3.52 -12.74
CA SER A 86 -2.67 2.67 -12.03
C SER A 86 -2.65 2.88 -10.51
N LEU A 87 -1.49 3.26 -9.96
CA LEU A 87 -1.28 3.49 -8.54
C LEU A 87 -1.42 4.96 -8.13
N GLY A 88 -1.93 5.82 -9.02
CA GLY A 88 -2.23 7.21 -8.70
C GLY A 88 -1.04 8.16 -8.78
N PHE A 89 0.07 7.76 -9.42
CA PHE A 89 1.09 8.71 -9.83
C PHE A 89 0.61 9.40 -11.11
N VAL A 90 0.65 10.72 -11.13
CA VAL A 90 0.06 11.54 -12.21
C VAL A 90 1.07 12.50 -12.83
N GLY A 91 0.71 13.02 -14.00
CA GLY A 91 1.49 14.01 -14.75
C GLY A 91 2.66 13.43 -15.54
N TYR A 92 3.45 14.32 -16.14
CA TYR A 92 4.59 13.97 -16.99
C TYR A 92 5.68 13.17 -16.26
N HIS A 93 5.77 13.31 -14.93
CA HIS A 93 6.76 12.66 -14.09
C HIS A 93 6.24 11.42 -13.34
N ALA A 94 5.10 10.85 -13.74
CA ALA A 94 4.51 9.69 -13.06
C ALA A 94 5.51 8.53 -12.86
N GLU A 95 6.26 8.18 -13.90
CA GLU A 95 7.28 7.11 -13.87
C GLU A 95 8.41 7.44 -12.90
N THR A 96 8.99 8.64 -13.01
CA THR A 96 10.08 9.08 -12.13
C THR A 96 9.65 9.13 -10.66
N ASN A 97 8.43 9.59 -10.39
CA ASN A 97 7.87 9.64 -9.05
C ASN A 97 7.63 8.23 -8.49
N PHE A 98 7.09 7.34 -9.31
CA PHE A 98 6.92 5.93 -8.93
C PHE A 98 8.27 5.25 -8.65
N ILE A 99 9.29 5.45 -9.49
CA ILE A 99 10.62 4.86 -9.27
C ILE A 99 11.24 5.36 -7.95
N LYS A 100 11.14 6.67 -7.67
CA LYS A 100 11.61 7.26 -6.40
C LYS A 100 10.85 6.66 -5.21
N PHE A 101 9.52 6.57 -5.31
CA PHE A 101 8.68 5.95 -4.30
C PHE A 101 9.07 4.49 -4.06
N PHE A 102 9.17 3.68 -5.11
CA PHE A 102 9.49 2.26 -5.01
C PHE A 102 10.89 2.05 -4.42
N LYS A 103 11.90 2.79 -4.91
CA LYS A 103 13.28 2.73 -4.41
C LYS A 103 13.36 3.12 -2.94
N LYS A 104 12.61 4.13 -2.49
CA LYS A 104 12.57 4.52 -1.08
C LYS A 104 12.06 3.39 -0.18
N ASN A 105 11.09 2.61 -0.64
CA ASN A 105 10.47 1.56 0.17
C ASN A 105 11.14 0.19 0.03
N MET A 106 11.77 -0.10 -1.11
CA MET A 106 12.41 -1.39 -1.39
C MET A 106 13.94 -1.34 -1.34
N HIS A 107 14.51 -0.15 -1.10
CA HIS A 107 15.95 0.14 -1.16
C HIS A 107 16.61 -0.11 -2.53
N GLN A 108 15.83 -0.46 -3.55
CA GLN A 108 16.30 -0.66 -4.92
C GLN A 108 15.24 -0.27 -5.98
N PRO A 109 15.66 0.13 -7.20
CA PRO A 109 14.72 0.47 -8.27
C PRO A 109 13.85 -0.73 -8.72
N PRO A 110 12.66 -0.48 -9.30
CA PRO A 110 11.73 -1.53 -9.74
C PRO A 110 12.35 -2.60 -10.65
N ALA A 111 13.15 -2.17 -11.64
CA ALA A 111 13.77 -3.08 -12.60
C ALA A 111 14.83 -3.99 -11.95
N ALA A 112 15.61 -3.46 -11.01
CA ALA A 112 16.58 -4.25 -10.25
C ALA A 112 15.85 -5.26 -9.36
N TRP A 113 14.82 -4.80 -8.64
CA TRP A 113 14.01 -5.65 -7.78
C TRP A 113 13.38 -6.81 -8.56
N ARG A 114 12.75 -6.55 -9.71
CA ARG A 114 12.13 -7.59 -10.55
C ARG A 114 13.16 -8.64 -10.98
N ARG A 115 14.32 -8.20 -11.46
CA ARG A 115 15.39 -9.10 -11.90
C ARG A 115 15.86 -10.00 -10.76
N ASP A 116 16.00 -9.46 -9.55
CA ASP A 116 16.45 -10.24 -8.39
C ASP A 116 15.36 -11.24 -7.95
N GLN A 117 14.07 -10.87 -8.01
CA GLN A 117 12.97 -11.81 -7.75
C GLN A 117 12.96 -12.97 -8.75
N LEU A 118 13.16 -12.70 -10.04
CA LEU A 118 13.21 -13.75 -11.07
C LEU A 118 14.42 -14.70 -10.91
N LYS A 119 15.57 -14.19 -10.43
CA LYS A 119 16.72 -15.03 -10.10
C LYS A 119 16.42 -15.94 -8.92
N ASN A 120 15.82 -15.42 -7.85
CA ASN A 120 15.53 -16.18 -6.64
C ASN A 120 14.47 -17.28 -6.91
N GLY A 121 13.41 -16.97 -7.67
CA GLY A 121 12.40 -17.97 -8.03
C GLY A 121 12.98 -19.15 -8.83
N ARG A 122 13.91 -18.88 -9.75
CA ARG A 122 14.62 -19.93 -10.52
C ARG A 122 15.49 -20.83 -9.65
N ILE A 123 16.08 -20.30 -8.58
CA ILE A 123 16.89 -21.08 -7.63
C ILE A 123 15.98 -22.02 -6.81
N GLU A 124 14.81 -21.54 -6.36
CA GLU A 124 13.85 -22.36 -5.62
C GLU A 124 13.24 -23.49 -6.47
N GLU A 125 12.93 -23.22 -7.74
CA GLU A 125 12.45 -24.24 -8.68
C GLU A 125 13.50 -25.31 -8.98
N ALA A 126 14.76 -24.91 -9.20
CA ALA A 126 15.87 -25.84 -9.43
C ALA A 126 16.15 -26.75 -8.22
N ASN A 127 16.03 -26.21 -6.99
CA ASN A 127 16.19 -26.98 -5.76
C ASN A 127 15.04 -27.97 -5.51
N LYS A 128 13.81 -27.68 -5.98
CA LYS A 128 12.66 -28.58 -5.87
C LYS A 128 12.66 -29.72 -6.90
N GLN A 129 13.31 -29.54 -8.04
CA GLN A 129 13.44 -30.58 -9.08
C GLN A 129 14.61 -31.54 -8.84
N SER A 130 15.49 -31.21 -7.89
CA SER A 130 16.66 -32.01 -7.52
C SER A 130 16.47 -32.82 -6.22
N ALA A 131 15.24 -32.83 -5.67
CA ALA A 131 14.82 -33.59 -4.49
C ALA A 131 13.69 -34.53 -4.87
#